data_AF-A0A8T7BJ42-F1
#
_entry.id   AF-A0A8T7BJ42-F1
#
_cell.length_a   1.000
_cell.length_b   1.000
_cell.length_c   1.000
_cell.angle_alpha   90.00
_cell.angle_beta   90.00
_cell.angle_gamma   90.00
#
_symmetry.space_group_name_H-M   'P 1'
#
loop_
_entity.id
_entity.type
_entity.pdbx_description
1 polymer ?
#
loop_
_entity_poly.entity_id
_entity_poly.type
_entity_poly.pdbx_seq_one_letter_code
_entity_poly.pdbx_strand_id
1 'polypeptide(L)'
;MRKLVNDLINAKISRRGFLAGMAAASYGVTAAKSALAAVEPYIPGSAMPEGYTRQATGTGAELMVDQILETDTKYLFIANGSGLGPICDALVKRPGKLTFIQATHEGQVLSIA
;
A
#
# COMPACT_ATOMS: atom_id res chain seq x y z
N MET A 1 7.89 -0.67 19.21
CA MET A 1 8.00 -1.16 17.81
C MET A 1 7.60 -0.15 16.75
N ARG A 2 6.35 0.33 16.71
CA ARG A 2 5.89 1.27 15.67
C ARG A 2 6.80 2.48 15.45
N LYS A 3 7.28 3.09 16.55
CA LYS A 3 8.23 4.21 16.50
C LYS A 3 9.56 3.85 15.82
N LEU A 4 10.17 2.72 16.18
CA LEU A 4 11.43 2.25 15.58
C LEU A 4 11.30 1.98 14.08
N VAL A 5 10.19 1.36 13.67
CA VAL A 5 9.88 1.11 12.25
C VAL A 5 9.71 2.45 11.52
N ASN A 6 8.95 3.38 12.10
CA ASN A 6 8.73 4.71 11.52
C ASN A 6 10.04 5.50 11.38
N ASP A 7 10.89 5.45 12.41
CA ASP A 7 12.20 6.13 12.39
C ASP A 7 13.13 5.49 11.35
N LEU A 8 13.05 4.18 11.11
CA LEU A 8 13.83 3.49 10.08
C LEU A 8 13.36 3.85 8.66
N ILE A 9 12.05 3.80 8.39
CA ILE A 9 11.45 4.12 7.08
C ILE A 9 11.63 5.60 6.72
N ASN A 10 11.67 6.49 7.71
CA ASN A 10 11.95 7.91 7.48
C ASN A 10 13.44 8.28 7.57
N ALA A 11 14.34 7.29 7.50
CA ALA A 11 15.80 7.47 7.54
C ALA A 11 16.33 8.26 8.76
N LYS A 12 15.58 8.28 9.88
CA LYS A 12 16.01 8.89 11.15
C LYS A 12 16.99 8.01 11.91
N ILE A 13 16.95 6.70 11.68
CA ILE A 13 17.92 5.73 12.22
C ILE A 13 18.44 4.83 11.11
N SER A 14 19.68 4.36 11.26
CA SER A 14 20.26 3.36 10.35
C SER A 14 19.73 1.94 10.64
N ARG A 15 19.92 1.01 9.70
CA ARG A 15 19.67 -0.44 9.92
C ARG A 15 20.31 -0.96 11.22
N ARG A 16 21.56 -0.52 11.51
CA ARG A 16 22.26 -0.85 12.75
C ARG A 16 21.59 -0.23 13.98
N GLY A 17 21.13 1.02 13.87
CA GLY A 17 20.38 1.70 14.92
C GLY A 17 19.04 1.02 15.22
N PHE A 18 18.35 0.52 14.20
CA PHE A 18 17.15 -0.29 14.37
C PHE A 18 17.43 -1.59 15.12
N LEU A 19 18.45 -2.36 14.72
CA LEU A 19 18.83 -3.60 15.42
C LEU A 19 19.24 -3.34 16.88
N ALA A 20 19.97 -2.25 17.14
CA ALA A 20 20.33 -1.85 18.50
C ALA A 20 19.07 -1.47 19.33
N GLY A 21 18.11 -0.76 18.74
CA GLY A 21 16.85 -0.43 19.38
C GLY A 21 15.97 -1.66 19.66
N MET A 22 15.99 -2.65 18.76
CA MET A 22 15.32 -3.94 18.95
C MET A 22 15.95 -4.73 20.10
N ALA A 23 17.28 -4.80 20.15
CA ALA A 23 18.01 -5.47 21.22
C ALA A 23 17.77 -4.79 22.58
N ALA A 24 17.76 -3.45 22.63
CA ALA A 24 17.43 -2.68 23.84
C ALA A 24 15.99 -2.94 24.33
N ALA A 25 15.07 -3.27 23.41
CA ALA A 25 13.71 -3.67 23.72
C ALA A 25 13.56 -5.18 24.01
N SER A 26 14.67 -5.89 24.27
CA SER A 26 14.71 -7.33 24.61
C SER A 26 14.19 -8.28 23.53
N TYR A 27 14.14 -7.86 22.27
CA TYR A 27 13.86 -8.78 21.17
C TYR A 27 15.09 -9.63 20.85
N GLY A 28 14.87 -10.92 20.60
CA GLY A 28 15.93 -11.81 20.12
C GLY A 28 16.47 -11.36 18.75
N VAL A 29 17.74 -11.67 18.49
CA VAL A 29 18.44 -11.28 17.24
C VAL A 29 17.70 -11.78 16.00
N THR A 30 17.15 -13.00 16.04
CA THR A 30 16.35 -13.57 14.94
C THR A 30 15.09 -12.77 14.67
N ALA A 31 14.36 -12.37 15.71
CA ALA A 31 13.16 -11.53 15.58
C ALA A 31 13.50 -10.14 15.04
N ALA A 32 14.61 -9.54 15.50
CA ALA A 32 15.08 -8.25 15.02
C ALA A 32 15.47 -8.28 13.53
N LYS A 33 16.17 -9.33 13.08
CA LYS A 33 16.51 -9.54 11.67
C LYS A 33 15.27 -9.79 10.80
N SER A 34 14.34 -10.60 11.29
CA SER A 34 13.08 -10.86 10.58
C SER A 34 12.25 -9.58 10.41
N ALA A 35 12.15 -8.76 11.46
CA ALA A 35 11.45 -7.48 11.39
C ALA A 35 12.16 -6.50 10.45
N LEU A 36 13.50 -6.47 10.45
CA LEU A 36 14.27 -5.65 9.51
C LEU A 36 14.03 -6.06 8.06
N ALA A 37 14.07 -7.37 7.76
CA ALA A 37 13.84 -7.90 6.41
C ALA A 37 12.42 -7.58 5.89
N ALA A 38 11.40 -7.65 6.76
CA ALA A 38 10.04 -7.30 6.40
C ALA A 38 9.86 -5.81 6.07
N VAL A 39 10.68 -4.93 6.66
CA VAL A 39 10.61 -3.48 6.47
C VAL A 39 11.59 -2.99 5.40
N GLU A 40 12.58 -3.80 5.03
CA GLU A 40 13.66 -3.44 4.11
C GLU A 40 13.21 -2.85 2.77
N PRO A 41 12.15 -3.35 2.10
CA PRO A 41 11.66 -2.76 0.84
C PRO A 41 11.12 -1.33 0.98
N TYR A 42 10.79 -0.89 2.20
CA TYR A 42 10.26 0.43 2.48
C TYR A 42 11.33 1.43 2.94
N ILE A 43 12.59 0.99 3.08
CA ILE A 43 13.68 1.87 3.51
C ILE A 43 14.13 2.73 2.32
N PRO A 44 14.26 4.06 2.48
CA PRO A 44 14.72 4.93 1.40
C PRO A 44 16.06 4.47 0.81
N GLY A 45 16.11 4.29 -0.51
CA GLY A 45 17.30 3.80 -1.21
C GLY A 45 17.53 2.29 -1.14
N SER A 46 16.60 1.50 -0.59
CA SER A 46 16.62 0.05 -0.79
C SER A 46 16.46 -0.28 -2.28
N ALA A 47 17.21 -1.28 -2.75
CA ALA A 47 16.94 -1.86 -4.06
C ALA A 47 15.47 -2.33 -4.08
N MET A 48 14.72 -1.93 -5.10
CA MET A 48 13.37 -2.45 -5.28
C MET A 48 13.46 -3.96 -5.48
N PRO A 49 12.60 -4.76 -4.83
CA PRO A 49 12.56 -6.19 -5.07
C PRO A 49 12.44 -6.49 -6.57
N GLU A 50 13.09 -7.55 -7.02
CA GLU A 50 12.98 -7.97 -8.41
C GLU A 50 11.51 -8.33 -8.71
N GLY A 51 10.95 -7.77 -9.80
CA GLY A 51 9.54 -7.93 -10.14
C GLY A 51 8.55 -7.05 -9.34
N TYR A 52 9.03 -6.13 -8.49
CA TYR A 52 8.16 -5.19 -7.76
C TYR A 52 7.45 -4.19 -8.68
N THR A 53 8.00 -3.95 -9.87
CA THR A 53 7.37 -3.18 -10.93
C THR A 53 7.30 -4.01 -12.20
N ARG A 54 6.30 -3.72 -13.03
CA ARG A 54 6.14 -4.30 -14.36
C ARG A 54 5.82 -3.20 -15.36
N GLN A 55 6.16 -3.43 -16.63
CA GLN A 55 5.62 -2.62 -17.70
C GLN A 55 4.11 -2.85 -17.81
N ALA A 56 3.35 -1.78 -17.96
CA ALA A 56 1.91 -1.81 -18.13
C ALA A 56 1.50 -0.77 -19.18
N THR A 57 0.44 -1.06 -19.92
CA THR A 57 -0.09 -0.18 -20.96
C THR A 57 -1.60 -0.15 -20.87
N GLY A 58 -2.16 1.06 -20.93
CA GLY A 58 -3.59 1.30 -20.81
C GLY A 58 -3.86 2.78 -20.59
N THR A 59 -5.13 3.12 -20.45
CA THR A 59 -5.54 4.46 -20.00
C THR A 59 -5.15 4.67 -18.53
N GLY A 60 -5.07 5.93 -18.09
CA GLY A 60 -4.75 6.24 -16.69
C GLY A 60 -5.71 5.57 -15.69
N ALA A 61 -7.00 5.45 -16.04
CA ALA A 61 -7.98 4.77 -15.20
C ALA A 61 -7.77 3.25 -15.14
N GLU A 62 -7.40 2.61 -16.26
CA GLU A 62 -7.09 1.17 -16.27
C GLU A 62 -5.85 0.87 -15.42
N LEU A 63 -4.81 1.69 -15.53
CA LEU A 63 -3.59 1.53 -14.73
C LEU A 63 -3.87 1.74 -13.23
N MET A 64 -4.69 2.73 -12.89
CA MET A 64 -5.09 2.98 -11.50
C MET A 64 -5.92 1.81 -10.92
N VAL A 65 -6.88 1.29 -11.69
CA VAL A 65 -7.68 0.13 -11.26
C VAL A 65 -6.82 -1.12 -11.11
N ASP A 66 -5.88 -1.37 -12.03
CA ASP A 66 -4.94 -2.49 -11.90
C ASP A 66 -4.12 -2.40 -10.61
N GLN A 67 -3.61 -1.21 -10.28
CA GLN A 67 -2.90 -0.99 -9.03
C GLN A 67 -3.78 -1.25 -7.79
N ILE A 68 -5.04 -0.80 -7.79
CA ILE A 68 -5.98 -1.04 -6.68
C ILE A 68 -6.25 -2.55 -6.51
N LEU A 69 -6.35 -3.30 -7.61
CA LEU A 69 -6.58 -4.75 -7.55
C LEU A 69 -5.34 -5.52 -7.10
N GLU A 70 -4.14 -5.05 -7.45
CA GLU A 70 -2.87 -5.63 -7.01
C GLU A 70 -2.66 -5.49 -5.49
N THR A 71 -3.34 -4.56 -4.81
CA THR A 71 -3.37 -4.49 -3.33
C THR A 71 -4.39 -5.42 -2.69
N ASP A 72 -4.98 -6.34 -3.45
CA ASP A 72 -6.02 -7.27 -3.00
C ASP A 72 -7.33 -6.61 -2.52
N THR A 73 -7.54 -5.33 -2.84
CA THR A 73 -8.73 -4.57 -2.45
C THR A 73 -10.01 -5.25 -2.93
N LYS A 74 -11.00 -5.40 -2.04
CA LYS A 74 -12.30 -6.02 -2.36
C LYS A 74 -13.43 -5.01 -2.55
N TYR A 75 -13.30 -3.81 -2.01
CA TYR A 75 -14.33 -2.78 -2.02
C TYR A 75 -13.75 -1.43 -2.45
N LEU A 76 -14.45 -0.73 -3.34
CA LEU A 76 -14.16 0.66 -3.68
C LEU A 76 -15.38 1.49 -3.31
N PHE A 77 -15.22 2.37 -2.31
CA PHE A 77 -16.25 3.29 -1.86
C PHE A 77 -16.07 4.65 -2.56
N ILE A 78 -17.10 5.11 -3.25
CA ILE A 78 -17.02 6.30 -4.09
C ILE A 78 -18.27 7.18 -3.93
N ALA A 79 -18.09 8.49 -3.97
CA ALA A 79 -19.18 9.47 -4.06
C ALA A 79 -19.46 9.82 -5.52
N ASN A 80 -20.63 10.39 -5.81
CA ASN A 80 -20.96 10.87 -7.14
C ASN A 80 -20.00 11.98 -7.62
N GLY A 81 -19.43 11.83 -8.81
CA GLY A 81 -18.55 12.81 -9.42
C GLY A 81 -18.49 12.64 -10.93
N SER A 82 -18.44 13.75 -11.68
CA SER A 82 -18.45 13.73 -13.15
C SER A 82 -17.18 13.10 -13.76
N GLY A 83 -16.06 13.10 -13.03
CA GLY A 83 -14.78 12.55 -13.49
C GLY A 83 -14.62 11.04 -13.37
N LEU A 84 -15.64 10.31 -12.87
CA LEU A 84 -15.50 8.90 -12.53
C LEU A 84 -15.78 7.93 -13.67
N GLY A 85 -16.34 8.40 -14.79
CA GLY A 85 -16.65 7.57 -15.95
C GLY A 85 -15.51 6.63 -16.36
N PRO A 86 -14.27 7.11 -16.54
CA PRO A 86 -13.14 6.26 -16.89
C PRO A 86 -12.83 5.14 -15.89
N ILE A 87 -13.00 5.38 -14.57
CA ILE A 87 -12.80 4.34 -13.54
C ILE A 87 -13.92 3.30 -13.61
N CYS A 88 -15.16 3.74 -13.79
CA CYS A 88 -16.29 2.83 -13.98
C CYS A 88 -16.07 1.95 -15.23
N ASP A 89 -15.67 2.54 -16.36
CA ASP A 89 -15.37 1.80 -17.59
C ASP A 89 -14.23 0.78 -17.39
N ALA A 90 -13.19 1.15 -16.64
CA ALA A 90 -12.09 0.25 -16.31
C ALA A 90 -12.53 -0.93 -15.41
N LEU A 91 -13.42 -0.69 -14.45
CA LEU A 91 -13.95 -1.73 -13.56
C LEU A 91 -14.90 -2.69 -14.27
N VAL A 92 -15.74 -2.19 -15.19
CA VAL A 92 -16.66 -3.04 -15.98
C VAL A 92 -15.90 -4.10 -16.79
N LYS A 93 -14.68 -3.80 -17.24
CA LYS A 93 -13.79 -4.76 -17.93
C LYS A 93 -13.21 -5.84 -17.00
N ARG A 94 -13.37 -5.73 -15.68
CA ARG A 94 -12.78 -6.60 -14.65
C ARG A 94 -13.86 -7.17 -13.72
N PRO A 95 -14.86 -7.89 -14.27
CA PRO A 95 -16.02 -8.33 -13.51
C PRO A 95 -15.62 -9.23 -12.34
N GLY A 96 -16.27 -9.04 -11.18
CA GLY A 96 -16.09 -9.86 -9.99
C GLY A 96 -14.76 -9.68 -9.24
N LYS A 97 -13.88 -8.77 -9.67
CA LYS A 97 -12.60 -8.51 -8.99
C LYS A 97 -12.74 -7.62 -7.75
N LEU A 98 -13.69 -6.69 -7.78
CA LEU A 98 -13.95 -5.72 -6.72
C LEU A 98 -15.42 -5.31 -6.74
N THR A 99 -15.98 -5.00 -5.57
CA THR A 99 -17.33 -4.43 -5.42
C THR A 99 -17.26 -2.91 -5.39
N PHE A 100 -17.96 -2.27 -6.32
CA PHE A 100 -18.11 -0.82 -6.37
C PHE A 100 -19.32 -0.38 -5.53
N ILE A 101 -19.10 0.46 -4.51
CA ILE A 101 -20.14 0.93 -3.60
C ILE A 101 -20.24 2.45 -3.74
N GLN A 102 -21.34 2.91 -4.34
CA GLN A 102 -21.59 4.34 -4.51
C GLN A 102 -22.48 4.89 -3.39
N ALA A 103 -22.02 5.96 -2.75
CA ALA A 103 -22.83 6.75 -1.83
C ALA A 103 -23.23 8.08 -2.46
N THR A 104 -24.27 8.72 -1.91
CA THR A 104 -24.79 10.00 -2.41
C THR A 104 -24.02 11.22 -1.89
N HIS A 105 -23.09 11.01 -0.96
CA HIS A 105 -22.34 12.07 -0.31
C HIS A 105 -20.98 11.54 0.18
N GLU A 106 -19.92 12.34 0.02
CA GLU A 106 -18.55 12.01 0.40
C GLU A 106 -18.41 11.68 1.89
N GLY A 107 -19.19 12.36 2.74
CA GLY A 107 -19.21 12.07 4.18
C GLY A 107 -19.69 10.65 4.50
N GLN A 108 -20.61 10.10 3.71
CA GLN A 108 -21.04 8.70 3.86
C GLN A 108 -19.93 7.75 3.42
N VAL A 109 -19.25 8.05 2.31
CA VAL A 109 -18.11 7.27 1.82
C VAL A 109 -17.06 7.10 2.92
N LEU A 110 -16.66 8.21 3.54
CA LEU A 110 -15.68 8.20 4.64
C LEU A 110 -16.16 7.45 5.88
N SER A 111 -17.47 7.40 6.12
CA SER A 111 -18.03 6.71 7.29
C SER A 111 -18.13 5.20 7.10
N ILE A 112 -18.18 4.72 5.86
CA ILE A 112 -18.37 3.30 5.52
C ILE A 112 -17.03 2.61 5.20
N ALA A 113 -16.05 3.34 4.66
CA ALA A 113 -14.73 2.85 4.26
C ALA A 113 -13.80 2.56 5.45
#